data_AF-A0A6J4XAG9-F1
#
_entry.id   AF-A0A6J4XAG9-F1
#
_cell.length_a   1.000
_cell.length_b   1.000
_cell.length_c   1.000
_cell.angle_alpha   90.00
_cell.angle_beta   90.00
_cell.angle_gamma   90.00
#
_symmetry.space_group_name_H-M   'P 1'
#
loop_
_entity.id
_entity.type
_entity.pdbx_description
1 polymer ?
#
loop_
_entity_poly.entity_id
_entity_poly.type
_entity_poly.pdbx_seq_one_letter_code
_entity_poly.pdbx_strand_id
1 'polypeptide(L)'
;MPRLPIIPSETDATAYLPDSSLPSFYMEDYTVLGLRVGNLDAAVRLLEKNDISIFKRPGYRELSIQQRDQIPHIIQLLNASDISCVIADIVEQVYQG
;
A
#
# COMPACT_ATOMS: atom_id res chain seq x y z
N MET A 1 2.26 -1.27 15.48
CA MET A 1 1.95 -0.10 14.62
C MET A 1 1.36 -0.62 13.33
N PRO A 2 0.21 -0.10 12.87
CA PRO A 2 -0.38 -0.50 11.60
C PRO A 2 0.55 -0.14 10.44
N ARG A 3 0.59 -1.03 9.45
CA ARG A 3 1.37 -0.86 8.22
C ARG A 3 0.41 -0.86 7.05
N LEU A 4 0.61 0.06 6.12
CA LEU A 4 -0.19 0.13 4.90
C LEU A 4 0.73 -0.20 3.71
N PRO A 5 0.39 -1.18 2.87
CA PRO A 5 1.16 -1.45 1.66
C PRO A 5 1.09 -0.27 0.68
N ILE A 6 2.17 -0.02 -0.05
CA ILE A 6 2.23 0.93 -1.17
C ILE A 6 2.75 0.23 -2.43
N ILE A 7 1.98 0.32 -3.51
CA ILE A 7 2.24 -0.37 -4.78
C ILE A 7 2.08 0.60 -5.97
N PRO A 8 2.74 0.35 -7.11
CA PRO A 8 2.55 1.17 -8.31
C PRO A 8 1.16 0.96 -8.93
N SER A 9 0.56 2.01 -9.49
CA SER A 9 -0.75 1.93 -10.17
C SER A 9 -0.69 1.21 -11.52
N GLU A 10 0.45 1.26 -12.21
CA GLU A 10 0.67 0.73 -13.57
C GLU A 10 0.85 -0.78 -13.61
N THR A 11 0.97 -1.45 -12.46
CA THR A 11 1.24 -2.87 -12.40
C THR A 11 -0.01 -3.59 -11.91
N ASP A 12 -0.56 -4.49 -12.73
CA ASP A 12 -1.47 -5.57 -12.29
C ASP A 12 -0.78 -6.56 -11.34
N ALA A 13 0.42 -6.24 -10.86
CA ALA A 13 1.08 -6.94 -9.78
C ALA A 13 0.26 -6.72 -8.51
N THR A 14 -0.67 -7.63 -8.30
CA THR A 14 -1.11 -8.05 -7.00
C THR A 14 0.07 -8.06 -6.05
N ALA A 15 -0.08 -7.39 -4.91
CA ALA A 15 0.90 -7.51 -3.86
C ALA A 15 0.86 -8.97 -3.42
N TYR A 16 1.84 -9.77 -3.83
CA TYR A 16 2.06 -11.06 -3.20
C TYR A 16 2.50 -10.75 -1.78
N LEU A 17 1.62 -11.00 -0.81
CA LEU A 17 1.87 -10.82 0.61
C LEU A 17 2.29 -12.20 1.17
N PRO A 18 3.56 -12.63 0.99
CA PRO A 18 3.99 -13.98 1.38
C PRO A 18 3.83 -14.26 2.88
N ASP A 19 3.77 -13.19 3.69
CA ASP A 19 3.70 -13.25 5.15
C ASP A 19 2.29 -12.99 5.71
N SER A 20 1.27 -12.79 4.87
CA SER A 20 -0.11 -12.73 5.38
C SER A 20 -0.62 -14.15 5.59
N SER A 21 -0.65 -14.59 6.84
CA SER A 21 -1.45 -15.75 7.21
C SER A 21 -2.88 -15.52 6.74
N LEU A 22 -3.34 -16.29 5.76
CA LEU A 22 -4.74 -16.23 5.33
C LEU A 22 -5.62 -16.51 6.55
N PRO A 23 -6.65 -15.68 6.82
CA PRO A 23 -7.61 -15.97 7.87
C PRO A 23 -8.22 -17.37 7.67
N SER A 24 -8.59 -18.07 8.73
CA SER A 24 -9.21 -19.41 8.63
C SER A 24 -10.48 -19.44 7.76
N PHE A 25 -11.09 -18.28 7.48
CA PHE A 25 -12.29 -18.08 6.67
C PHE A 25 -12.06 -17.13 5.47
N TYR A 26 -10.87 -17.12 4.87
CA TYR A 26 -10.55 -16.24 3.72
C TYR A 26 -11.42 -16.47 2.46
N MET A 27 -12.26 -17.51 2.45
CA MET A 27 -13.20 -17.84 1.37
C MET A 27 -14.45 -16.93 1.33
N GLU A 28 -14.59 -16.03 2.30
CA GLU A 28 -15.61 -14.97 2.31
C GLU A 28 -14.89 -13.61 2.31
N ASP A 29 -14.86 -12.94 1.15
CA ASP A 29 -14.50 -11.52 0.98
C ASP A 29 -13.21 -11.04 1.67
N TYR A 30 -12.08 -11.68 1.36
CA TYR A 30 -10.77 -11.20 1.80
C TYR A 30 -10.28 -10.01 0.96
N THR A 31 -10.24 -8.82 1.57
CA THR A 31 -9.69 -7.59 0.99
C THR A 31 -8.48 -7.14 1.79
N VAL A 32 -7.42 -6.70 1.10
CA VAL A 32 -6.32 -5.98 1.72
C VAL A 32 -6.25 -4.59 1.13
N LEU A 33 -6.52 -3.59 1.97
CA LEU A 33 -6.40 -2.20 1.56
C LEU A 33 -4.93 -1.77 1.52
N GLY A 34 -4.55 -1.10 0.45
CA GLY A 34 -3.24 -0.49 0.27
C GLY A 34 -3.33 0.79 -0.55
N LEU A 35 -2.20 1.48 -0.66
CA LEU A 35 -2.07 2.72 -1.41
C LEU A 35 -1.48 2.42 -2.80
N ARG A 36 -2.26 2.64 -3.85
CA ARG A 36 -1.76 2.61 -5.23
C ARG A 36 -1.25 4.00 -5.60
N VAL A 37 -0.04 4.07 -6.16
CA VAL A 37 0.59 5.34 -6.56
C VAL A 37 1.09 5.31 -8.01
N GLY A 38 0.89 6.39 -8.76
CA GLY A 38 1.31 6.47 -10.16
C GLY A 38 2.81 6.29 -10.37
N ASN A 39 3.64 6.76 -9.43
CA ASN A 39 5.09 6.60 -9.45
C ASN A 39 5.62 6.19 -8.08
N LEU A 40 5.91 4.91 -7.89
CA LEU A 40 6.33 4.36 -6.60
C LEU A 40 7.66 4.95 -6.10
N ASP A 41 8.65 5.14 -6.97
CA ASP A 41 9.97 5.63 -6.54
C ASP A 41 9.93 7.12 -6.18
N ALA A 42 9.16 7.93 -6.93
CA ALA A 42 8.92 9.32 -6.57
C ALA A 42 8.15 9.42 -5.25
N ALA A 43 7.11 8.59 -5.07
CA ALA A 43 6.31 8.55 -3.84
C ALA A 43 7.18 8.20 -2.63
N VAL A 44 7.99 7.14 -2.71
CA VAL A 44 8.83 6.69 -1.60
C VAL A 44 9.87 7.74 -1.22
N ARG A 45 10.54 8.36 -2.20
CA ARG A 45 11.48 9.45 -1.93
C ARG A 45 10.83 10.64 -1.24
N LEU A 46 9.60 11.00 -1.67
CA LEU A 46 8.84 12.07 -1.06
C LEU A 46 8.43 11.73 0.38
N LEU A 47 7.97 10.50 0.63
CA LEU A 47 7.57 10.04 1.96
C LEU A 47 8.76 9.98 2.92
N GLU A 48 9.90 9.42 2.50
CA GLU A 48 11.13 9.39 3.30
C GLU A 48 11.63 10.80 3.64
N LYS A 49 11.51 11.76 2.71
CA LYS A 49 11.86 13.18 2.94
C LYS A 49 10.96 13.86 3.98
N ASN A 50 9.73 13.38 4.18
CA ASN A 50 8.76 13.92 5.14
C ASN A 50 8.68 13.06 6.41
N ASP A 51 9.77 12.36 6.77
CA ASP A 51 9.90 11.53 7.98
C ASP A 51 8.91 10.36 8.08
N ILE A 52 8.33 9.94 6.95
CA ILE A 52 7.42 8.79 6.89
C ILE A 52 8.25 7.53 6.61
N SER A 53 8.30 6.64 7.59
CA SER A 53 9.10 5.41 7.50
C SER A 53 8.53 4.42 6.47
N ILE A 54 9.38 3.96 5.57
CA ILE A 54 9.07 2.92 4.57
C ILE A 54 9.87 1.65 4.88
N PHE A 55 9.18 0.53 4.94
CA PHE A 55 9.76 -0.81 5.08
C PHE A 55 9.73 -1.54 3.74
N LYS A 56 10.87 -2.09 3.33
CA LYS A 56 10.95 -2.93 2.13
C LYS A 56 10.65 -4.38 2.50
N ARG A 57 9.72 -4.99 1.77
CA ARG A 57 9.39 -6.43 1.84
C ARG A 57 9.72 -7.08 0.49
N PRO A 58 9.90 -8.40 0.44
CA PRO A 58 9.99 -9.10 -0.84
C PRO A 58 8.72 -8.84 -1.66
N GLY A 59 8.83 -8.13 -2.79
CA GLY A 59 7.72 -7.86 -3.72
C GLY A 59 6.93 -6.57 -3.47
N TYR A 60 6.99 -5.95 -2.30
CA TYR A 60 6.23 -4.73 -2.01
C TYR A 60 6.90 -3.83 -0.94
N ARG A 61 6.36 -2.62 -0.76
CA ARG A 61 6.81 -1.68 0.28
C ARG A 61 5.64 -1.41 1.23
N GLU A 62 5.95 -1.18 2.50
CA GLU A 62 4.97 -0.85 3.55
C GLU A 62 5.31 0.50 4.13
N LEU A 63 4.32 1.37 4.29
CA LEU A 63 4.45 2.60 5.04
C LEU A 63 4.02 2.40 6.50
N SER A 64 4.75 3.02 7.42
CA SER A 64 4.39 3.04 8.84
C SER A 64 3.31 4.08 9.10
N ILE A 65 2.16 3.66 9.66
CA ILE A 65 1.11 4.56 10.14
C ILE A 65 1.20 4.64 11.65
N GLN A 66 1.61 5.80 12.16
CA GLN A 66 1.70 6.08 13.59
C GLN A 66 0.40 6.70 14.13
N GLN A 67 -0.27 7.52 13.31
CA GLN A 67 -1.47 8.27 13.69
C GLN A 67 -2.54 8.19 12.59
N ARG A 68 -3.81 8.36 12.96
CA ARG A 68 -4.97 8.14 12.06
C ARG A 68 -5.07 9.19 10.95
N ASP A 69 -4.69 10.42 11.26
CA ASP A 69 -4.63 11.59 10.39
C ASP A 69 -3.45 11.55 9.40
N GLN A 70 -2.49 10.65 9.61
CA GLN A 70 -1.35 10.48 8.72
C GLN A 70 -1.76 10.03 7.31
N ILE A 71 -2.83 9.23 7.18
CA ILE A 71 -3.30 8.77 5.86
C ILE A 71 -3.82 9.95 5.00
N PRO A 72 -4.77 10.79 5.48
CA PRO A 72 -5.13 12.01 4.77
C PRO A 72 -3.93 12.91 4.43
N HIS A 73 -2.98 13.04 5.35
CA HIS A 73 -1.78 13.84 5.14
C HIS A 73 -0.89 13.28 4.02
N ILE A 74 -0.68 11.96 3.99
CA ILE A 74 0.06 11.26 2.92
C ILE A 74 -0.60 11.50 1.56
N ILE A 75 -1.93 11.37 1.49
CA ILE A 75 -2.69 11.58 0.25
C ILE A 75 -2.51 13.03 -0.24
N GLN A 76 -2.62 14.00 0.65
CA GLN A 76 -2.40 15.41 0.32
C GLN A 76 -0.97 15.66 -0.17
N LEU A 77 0.04 15.09 0.49
CA LEU A 77 1.45 15.25 0.14
C LEU A 77 1.76 14.71 -1.27
N LEU A 78 1.25 13.52 -1.58
CA LEU A 78 1.43 12.89 -2.90
C LEU A 78 0.73 13.69 -3.99
N ASN A 79 -0.52 14.09 -3.77
CA ASN A 79 -1.28 14.89 -4.74
C ASN A 79 -0.65 16.28 -4.96
N ALA A 80 -0.12 16.93 -3.92
CA ALA A 80 0.59 18.19 -4.04
C ALA A 80 1.89 18.09 -4.86
N SER A 81 2.42 16.89 -5.04
CA SER A 81 3.62 16.61 -5.85
C SER A 81 3.30 15.97 -7.21
N ASP A 82 2.03 16.06 -7.66
CA ASP A 82 1.55 15.48 -8.93
C ASP A 82 1.73 13.95 -9.00
N ILE A 83 1.69 13.29 -7.85
CA ILE A 83 1.71 11.83 -7.75
C ILE A 83 0.30 11.36 -7.46
N SER A 84 -0.36 10.76 -8.46
CA SER A 84 -1.69 10.17 -8.29
C SER A 84 -1.64 9.09 -7.20
N CYS A 85 -2.62 9.12 -6.29
CA CYS A 85 -2.74 8.12 -5.24
C CYS A 85 -4.20 7.74 -4.96
N VAL A 86 -4.46 6.45 -4.71
CA VAL A 86 -5.78 5.93 -4.36
C VAL A 86 -5.65 4.80 -3.35
N ILE A 87 -6.56 4.74 -2.38
CA ILE A 87 -6.71 3.57 -1.51
C ILE A 87 -7.55 2.54 -2.26
N ALA A 88 -7.01 1.35 -2.47
CA ALA A 88 -7.66 0.29 -3.21
C ALA A 88 -7.36 -1.07 -2.58
N ASP A 89 -8.15 -2.08 -2.97
CA ASP A 89 -7.78 -3.48 -2.75
C ASP A 89 -6.52 -3.80 -3.58
N ILE A 90 -5.53 -4.42 -2.93
CA ILE A 90 -4.25 -4.75 -3.54
C ILE A 90 -4.06 -6.26 -3.74
N VAL A 91 -5.01 -7.05 -3.28
CA VAL A 91 -5.05 -8.51 -3.48
C VAL A 91 -6.14 -8.78 -4.51
N GLU A 92 -5.79 -9.46 -5.61
CA GLU A 92 -6.83 -10.04 -6.45
C GLU A 92 -7.31 -11.33 -5.81
N GLN A 93 -8.61 -11.57 -5.98
CA GLN A 93 -9.36 -12.71 -5.48
C GLN A 93 -8.49 -13.97 -5.38
N VAL A 94 -8.36 -14.50 -4.17
CA VAL A 94 -7.79 -15.83 -3.91
C VAL A 94 -8.83 -16.88 -4.35
N TYR A 95 -9.24 -16.83 -5.62
CA TYR A 95 -10.11 -17.83 -6.22
C TYR A 95 -9.18 -18.87 -6.84
N GLN A 96 -8.90 -19.93 -6.09
CA GLN A 96 -8.52 -21.18 -6.73
C GLN A 96 -9.76 -21.69 -7.45
N GLY A 97 -9.70 -21.75 -8.78
CA GLY A 97 -10.67 -22.50 -9.57
C GLY A 97 -10.70 -23.97 -9.19
#